data_AF-A0A409YSU5-F1
#
_entry.id   AF-A0A409YSU5-F1
#
_cell.length_a   1.000
_cell.length_b   1.000
_cell.length_c   1.000
_cell.angle_alpha   90.00
_cell.angle_beta   90.00
_cell.angle_gamma   90.00
#
_symmetry.space_group_name_H-M   'P 1'
#
loop_
_entity.id
_entity.type
_entity.pdbx_description
1 polymer ?
#
loop_
_entity_poly.entity_id
_entity_poly.type
_entity_poly.pdbx_seq_one_letter_code
_entity_poly.pdbx_strand_id
1 'polypeptide(L)'
;MDTSSTNNTSPVLTINKAENPTGEHIIAVKKDANLEDVIKLAKDPKSVTRLDIIHAFCGTFDKETLDKFLSHPDVRRVSEDGFMDD
;
A
#
# COMPACT_ATOMS: atom_id res chain seq x y z
N MET A 1 -16.40 -6.91 37.94
CA MET A 1 -15.08 -6.80 37.30
C MET A 1 -15.35 -6.66 35.81
N ASP A 2 -15.50 -5.43 35.34
CA ASP A 2 -15.67 -5.13 33.92
C ASP A 2 -14.31 -5.20 33.24
N THR A 3 -14.09 -6.25 32.45
CA THR A 3 -12.96 -6.30 31.52
C THR A 3 -13.37 -5.52 30.27
N SER A 4 -13.05 -4.22 30.25
CA SER A 4 -13.09 -3.41 29.04
C SER A 4 -12.02 -3.91 28.06
N SER A 5 -12.41 -4.84 27.19
CA SER A 5 -11.62 -5.20 26.01
C SER A 5 -11.64 -4.03 25.04
N THR A 6 -10.59 -3.20 25.07
CA THR A 6 -10.35 -2.22 24.01
C THR A 6 -9.95 -2.99 22.75
N ASN A 7 -10.91 -3.20 21.84
CA ASN A 7 -10.62 -3.63 20.47
C ASN A 7 -9.77 -2.54 19.80
N ASN A 8 -8.45 -2.70 19.86
CA ASN A 8 -7.50 -1.97 19.01
C ASN A 8 -7.60 -2.54 17.60
N THR A 9 -8.72 -2.28 16.92
CA THR A 9 -8.83 -2.55 15.49
C THR A 9 -8.08 -1.44 14.79
N SER A 10 -6.83 -1.69 14.39
CA SER A 10 -6.13 -0.85 13.43
C SER A 10 -7.08 -0.60 12.25
N PRO A 11 -7.22 0.65 11.76
CA PRO A 11 -8.12 0.93 10.65
C PRO A 11 -7.76 0.04 9.46
N VAL A 12 -8.75 -0.66 8.93
CA VAL A 12 -8.58 -1.50 7.73
C VAL A 12 -8.16 -0.57 6.60
N LEU A 13 -7.03 -0.86 5.96
CA LEU A 13 -6.57 -0.08 4.83
C LEU A 13 -7.53 -0.24 3.65
N THR A 14 -7.77 0.86 2.97
CA THR A 14 -8.47 0.92 1.68
C THR A 14 -7.57 1.57 0.64
N ILE A 15 -7.95 1.44 -0.63
CA ILE A 15 -7.27 2.14 -1.73
C ILE A 15 -7.81 3.56 -1.80
N ASN A 16 -6.93 4.54 -1.61
CA ASN A 16 -7.27 5.94 -1.90
C ASN A 16 -7.32 6.11 -3.42
N LYS A 17 -8.50 6.36 -3.97
CA LYS A 17 -8.70 6.50 -5.41
C LYS A 17 -8.30 7.87 -5.90
N ALA A 18 -7.67 7.92 -7.08
CA ALA A 18 -7.46 9.15 -7.81
C ALA A 18 -8.73 9.52 -8.58
N GLU A 19 -8.94 10.81 -8.84
CA GLU A 19 -10.04 11.28 -9.70
C GLU A 19 -9.82 10.83 -11.16
N ASN A 20 -8.58 10.93 -11.64
CA ASN A 20 -8.15 10.50 -12.98
C ASN A 20 -7.04 9.44 -12.88
N PRO A 21 -7.36 8.17 -12.62
CA PRO A 21 -6.35 7.15 -12.31
C PRO A 21 -5.51 6.74 -13.53
N THR A 22 -4.20 6.56 -13.32
CA THR A 22 -3.27 6.05 -14.35
C THR A 22 -3.31 4.52 -14.47
N GLY A 23 -3.86 3.84 -13.45
CA GLY A 23 -3.84 2.38 -13.29
C GLY A 23 -2.66 1.87 -12.45
N GLU A 24 -1.66 2.71 -12.21
CA GLU A 24 -0.62 2.42 -11.23
C GLU A 24 -1.11 2.68 -9.81
N HIS A 25 -0.49 2.01 -8.84
CA HIS A 25 -0.72 2.23 -7.43
C HIS A 25 0.58 2.52 -6.70
N ILE A 26 0.53 3.43 -5.75
CA ILE A 26 1.63 3.74 -4.84
C ILE A 26 1.40 3.02 -3.51
N ILE A 27 2.34 2.15 -3.14
CA ILE A 27 2.33 1.39 -1.90
C ILE A 27 3.35 2.01 -0.95
N ALA A 28 2.87 2.73 0.05
CA ALA A 28 3.73 3.30 1.08
C ALA A 28 3.87 2.34 2.26
N VAL A 29 5.10 2.12 2.69
CA VAL A 29 5.47 1.21 3.79
C VAL A 29 5.84 2.05 5.03
N LYS A 30 5.68 1.48 6.22
CA LYS A 30 6.13 2.11 7.47
C LYS A 30 7.66 2.28 7.44
N LYS A 31 8.17 3.38 8.02
CA LYS A 31 9.60 3.74 7.95
C LYS A 31 10.53 2.75 8.64
N ASP A 32 10.04 2.05 9.64
CA ASP A 32 10.75 1.04 10.43
C ASP A 32 10.68 -0.37 9.82
N ALA A 33 9.85 -0.56 8.78
CA ALA A 33 9.73 -1.82 8.08
C ALA A 33 10.62 -1.89 6.84
N ASN A 34 10.97 -3.11 6.45
CA ASN A 34 11.78 -3.37 5.27
C ASN A 34 10.91 -3.29 4.00
N LEU A 35 11.23 -2.34 3.12
CA LEU A 35 10.52 -2.13 1.86
C LEU A 35 10.52 -3.39 0.98
N GLU A 36 11.62 -4.14 0.98
CA GLU A 36 11.79 -5.34 0.14
C GLU A 36 10.81 -6.46 0.48
N ASP A 37 10.47 -6.60 1.75
CA ASP A 37 9.60 -7.68 2.20
C ASP A 37 8.16 -7.47 1.71
N VAL A 38 7.76 -6.21 1.55
CA VAL A 38 6.48 -5.84 0.93
C VAL A 38 6.57 -5.96 -0.61
N ILE A 39 7.67 -5.52 -1.24
CA ILE A 39 7.85 -5.62 -2.70
C ILE A 39 7.75 -7.07 -3.19
N LYS A 40 8.28 -8.04 -2.42
CA LYS A 40 8.21 -9.49 -2.75
C LYS A 40 6.79 -10.05 -2.83
N LEU A 41 5.78 -9.34 -2.32
CA LEU A 41 4.37 -9.75 -2.43
C LEU A 41 3.80 -9.49 -3.83
N ALA A 42 4.43 -8.60 -4.62
CA ALA A 42 4.07 -8.38 -6.01
C ALA A 42 4.33 -9.63 -6.85
N LYS A 43 3.47 -9.90 -7.84
CA LYS A 43 3.67 -11.03 -8.78
C LYS A 43 4.94 -10.87 -9.61
N ASP A 44 5.31 -9.63 -9.93
CA ASP A 44 6.57 -9.29 -10.60
C ASP A 44 7.31 -8.19 -9.82
N PRO A 45 8.10 -8.55 -8.80
CA PRO A 45 8.83 -7.59 -7.97
C PRO A 45 9.88 -6.76 -8.73
N LYS A 46 10.24 -7.15 -9.96
CA LYS A 46 11.28 -6.45 -10.75
C LYS A 46 10.72 -5.31 -11.60
N SER A 47 9.41 -5.28 -11.84
CA SER A 47 8.76 -4.22 -12.61
C SER A 47 8.27 -3.04 -11.77
N VAL A 48 8.40 -3.11 -10.43
CA VAL A 48 8.04 -1.98 -9.57
C VAL A 48 9.09 -0.86 -9.64
N THR A 49 8.62 0.38 -9.59
CA THR A 49 9.48 1.55 -9.46
C THR A 49 9.60 1.93 -7.99
N ARG A 50 10.81 2.13 -7.49
CA ARG A 50 11.05 2.54 -6.09
C ARG A 50 10.90 4.04 -5.93
N LEU A 51 10.29 4.43 -4.82
CA LEU A 51 10.10 5.81 -4.40
C LEU A 51 10.75 6.00 -3.02
N ASP A 52 12.08 5.88 -2.97
CA ASP A 52 12.86 5.81 -1.73
C ASP A 52 12.64 7.02 -0.80
N ILE A 53 12.43 8.22 -1.36
CA ILE A 53 12.19 9.47 -0.61
C ILE A 53 10.99 9.34 0.35
N ILE A 54 9.97 8.58 -0.04
CA ILE A 54 8.73 8.42 0.72
C ILE A 54 8.54 7.02 1.31
N HIS A 55 9.59 6.17 1.23
CA HIS A 55 9.59 4.77 1.65
C HIS A 55 8.43 3.99 1.01
N ALA A 56 8.36 4.06 -0.31
CA ALA A 56 7.28 3.48 -1.10
C ALA A 56 7.79 2.86 -2.41
N PHE A 57 6.88 2.19 -3.13
CA PHE A 57 7.08 1.75 -4.51
C PHE A 57 5.77 1.91 -5.29
N CYS A 58 5.85 1.95 -6.62
CA CYS A 58 4.68 1.98 -7.49
C CYS A 58 4.75 0.96 -8.63
N GLY A 59 3.59 0.67 -9.19
CA GLY A 59 3.41 -0.19 -10.35
C GLY A 59 1.96 -0.59 -10.56
N THR A 60 1.71 -1.39 -11.58
CA THR A 60 0.38 -1.96 -11.86
C THR A 60 0.23 -3.29 -11.15
N PHE A 61 -0.84 -3.43 -10.37
CA PHE A 61 -1.10 -4.62 -9.57
C PHE A 61 -2.51 -5.14 -9.84
N ASP A 62 -2.66 -6.47 -9.82
CA ASP A 62 -3.97 -7.08 -9.83
C ASP A 62 -4.63 -7.04 -8.45
N LYS A 63 -5.93 -7.35 -8.42
CA LYS A 63 -6.72 -7.34 -7.18
C LYS A 63 -6.11 -8.22 -6.09
N GLU A 64 -5.63 -9.41 -6.44
CA GLU A 64 -5.03 -10.34 -5.47
C GLU A 64 -3.80 -9.73 -4.78
N THR A 65 -2.95 -9.06 -5.56
CA THR A 65 -1.76 -8.39 -5.06
C THR A 65 -2.12 -7.16 -4.22
N LEU A 66 -3.10 -6.37 -4.64
CA LEU A 66 -3.61 -5.24 -3.87
C LEU A 66 -4.21 -5.68 -2.53
N ASP A 67 -4.97 -6.77 -2.51
CA ASP A 67 -5.54 -7.34 -1.27
C ASP A 67 -4.43 -7.78 -0.30
N LYS A 68 -3.30 -8.30 -0.80
CA LYS A 68 -2.11 -8.60 0.02
C LYS A 68 -1.50 -7.34 0.62
N PHE A 69 -1.37 -6.26 -0.15
CA PHE A 69 -0.86 -5.00 0.38
C PHE A 69 -1.79 -4.38 1.43
N LEU A 70 -3.10 -4.39 1.20
CA LEU A 70 -4.09 -3.83 2.14
C LEU A 70 -4.12 -4.58 3.48
N SER A 71 -3.78 -5.87 3.48
CA SER A 71 -3.73 -6.71 4.67
C SER A 71 -2.36 -6.78 5.34
N HIS A 72 -1.30 -6.23 4.71
CA HIS A 72 0.05 -6.35 5.22
C HIS A 72 0.29 -5.38 6.39
N PRO A 73 0.79 -5.85 7.55
CA PRO A 73 0.95 -5.00 8.74
C PRO A 73 1.95 -3.85 8.55
N ASP A 74 2.87 -3.97 7.60
CA ASP A 74 3.89 -2.96 7.33
C ASP A 74 3.48 -1.93 6.27
N VAL A 75 2.38 -2.17 5.55
CA VAL A 75 1.84 -1.18 4.63
C VAL A 75 1.11 -0.11 5.45
N ARG A 76 1.36 1.16 5.14
CA ARG A 76 0.69 2.30 5.80
C ARG A 76 -0.35 2.97 4.91
N ARG A 77 -0.22 2.83 3.59
CA ARG A 77 -1.12 3.46 2.61
C ARG A 77 -1.02 2.74 1.26
N VAL A 78 -2.16 2.58 0.62
CA VAL A 78 -2.29 2.23 -0.79
C VAL A 78 -3.07 3.35 -1.48
N SER A 79 -2.59 3.82 -2.62
CA SER A 79 -3.25 4.89 -3.38
C SER A 79 -3.14 4.59 -4.87
N GLU A 80 -4.20 4.84 -5.63
CA GLU A 80 -4.10 4.92 -7.09
C GLU A 80 -3.30 6.17 -7.44
N ASP A 81 -2.36 6.03 -8.36
CA ASP A 81 -1.71 7.17 -8.99
C ASP A 81 -2.67 7.82 -9.99
N GLY A 82 -2.54 9.13 -10.18
CA GLY A 82 -3.49 9.90 -10.98
C GLY A 82 -2.83 10.98 -11.81
N PHE A 83 -3.39 11.23 -12.99
CA PHE A 83 -3.03 12.40 -13.79
C PHE A 83 -3.42 13.67 -13.04
N MET A 84 -2.50 14.61 -12.97
CA MET A 84 -2.83 16.00 -12.68
C MET A 84 -3.09 16.64 -14.04
N ASP A 85 -4.37 16.83 -14.38
CA ASP A 85 -4.70 17.65 -15.54
C ASP A 85 -4.26 19.10 -15.23
N ASP A 86 -3.47 19.70 -16.13
CA ASP A 86 -3.08 21.12 -16.08
C ASP A 86 -4.28 22.06 -16.33
#